data_AF-A0A183KM89-F1
#
_entry.id   AF-A0A183KM89-F1
#
_cell.length_a   1.000
_cell.length_b   1.000
_cell.length_c   1.000
_cell.angle_alpha   90.00
_cell.angle_beta   90.00
_cell.angle_gamma   90.00
#
_symmetry.space_group_name_H-M   'P 1'
#
loop_
_entity.id
_entity.type
_entity.pdbx_description
1 polymer ?
#
loop_
_entity_poly.entity_id
_entity_poly.type
_entity_poly.pdbx_seq_one_letter_code
_entity_poly.pdbx_strand_id
1 'polypeptide(L)'
;MLRCIHLMADGNPKLRILSMNVLKEGCLTLENETNLLLPIVHKIWTSLMKRFHDNHAIVVEKAFDLLTVLSKVAGNFIRQRASSEIIPPLVLFLTRGATVSASASKSYKYLTSYRVQKRLLKEIGPLCIQMGLLSQSLRPVINVLVMYLDNSQPEGLQQASMSSIEIIWTLDPGSTWALLINHLSDSDIQCIYSQRLVKPFEIIQVYYHPIERHKDLNVKLQNISILLNKLHEISDEITK
;
A
#
# COMPACT_ATOMS: atom_id res chain seq x y z
N MET A 1 22.12 0.57 20.60
CA MET A 1 21.21 -0.05 19.60
C MET A 1 20.81 -1.49 19.96
N LEU A 2 21.73 -2.42 20.23
CA LEU A 2 21.37 -3.84 20.52
C LEU A 2 20.33 -4.01 21.64
N ARG A 3 20.45 -3.25 22.74
CA ARG A 3 19.45 -3.26 23.82
C ARG A 3 18.06 -2.81 23.35
N CYS A 4 17.98 -1.87 22.42
CA CYS A 4 16.72 -1.43 21.83
C CYS A 4 16.06 -2.53 20.98
N ILE A 5 16.85 -3.39 20.32
CA ILE A 5 16.31 -4.55 19.57
C ILE A 5 15.57 -5.50 20.51
N HIS A 6 16.10 -5.72 21.71
CA HIS A 6 15.43 -6.53 22.74
C HIS A 6 14.16 -5.85 23.26
N LEU A 7 14.23 -4.54 23.51
CA LEU A 7 13.09 -3.75 24.01
C LEU A 7 11.94 -3.61 22.98
N MET A 8 12.15 -3.92 21.69
CA MET A 8 11.07 -4.07 20.72
C MET A 8 10.10 -5.22 21.06
N ALA A 9 10.54 -6.20 21.86
CA ALA A 9 9.72 -7.31 22.32
C ALA A 9 9.13 -7.09 23.72
N ASP A 10 9.36 -5.93 24.34
CA ASP A 10 8.88 -5.62 25.69
C ASP A 10 7.34 -5.59 25.76
N GLY A 11 6.77 -5.96 26.91
CA GLY A 11 5.32 -5.94 27.14
C GLY A 11 4.72 -4.53 27.08
N ASN A 12 5.49 -3.50 27.43
CA ASN A 12 5.06 -2.11 27.42
C ASN A 12 5.14 -1.49 26.01
N PRO A 13 4.00 -1.10 25.38
CA PRO A 13 4.01 -0.51 24.04
C PRO A 13 4.84 0.78 23.94
N LYS A 14 4.95 1.56 25.01
CA LYS A 14 5.78 2.78 25.03
C LYS A 14 7.26 2.45 24.85
N LEU A 15 7.76 1.39 25.51
CA LEU A 15 9.14 0.95 25.36
C LEU A 15 9.41 0.41 23.96
N ARG A 16 8.46 -0.33 23.37
CA ARG A 16 8.56 -0.79 21.97
C ARG A 16 8.69 0.39 21.01
N ILE A 17 7.82 1.40 21.16
CA ILE A 17 7.82 2.61 20.33
C ILE A 17 9.13 3.38 20.47
N LEU A 18 9.55 3.68 21.71
CA LEU A 18 10.79 4.43 21.95
C LEU A 18 12.00 3.70 21.39
N SER A 19 12.03 2.37 21.54
CA SER A 19 13.13 1.55 21.02
C SER A 19 13.21 1.58 19.50
N MET A 20 12.08 1.51 18.80
CA MET A 20 12.06 1.66 17.33
C MET A 20 12.49 3.05 16.89
N ASN A 21 12.11 4.11 17.60
CA ASN A 21 12.58 5.47 17.31
C ASN A 21 14.10 5.58 17.47
N VAL A 22 14.67 5.04 18.55
CA VAL A 22 16.14 5.03 18.75
C VAL A 22 16.86 4.22 17.68
N LEU A 23 16.30 3.07 17.28
CA LEU A 23 16.87 2.26 16.21
C LEU A 23 16.83 2.99 14.86
N LYS A 24 15.75 3.71 14.57
CA LYS A 24 15.59 4.51 13.36
C LYS A 24 16.69 5.57 13.28
N GLU A 25 16.85 6.40 14.31
CA GLU A 25 17.90 7.43 14.35
C GLU A 25 19.31 6.83 14.30
N GLY A 26 19.54 5.71 15.00
CA GLY A 26 20.81 5.00 14.96
C GLY A 26 21.15 4.44 13.57
N CYS A 27 20.17 3.93 12.82
CA CYS A 27 20.39 3.47 11.45
C CYS A 27 20.70 4.62 10.49
N LEU A 28 20.04 5.77 10.64
CA LEU A 28 20.36 6.99 9.87
C LEU A 28 21.77 7.49 10.18
N THR A 29 22.18 7.47 11.45
CA THR A 29 23.53 7.88 11.86
C THR A 29 24.62 7.00 11.25
N LEU A 30 24.31 5.73 11.01
CA LEU A 30 25.22 4.74 10.43
C LEU A 30 25.07 4.57 8.91
N GLU A 31 24.34 5.44 8.21
CA GLU A 31 24.06 5.32 6.77
C GLU A 31 25.35 5.16 5.93
N ASN A 32 26.42 5.86 6.30
CA ASN A 32 27.72 5.81 5.62
C ASN A 32 28.65 4.68 6.09
N GLU A 33 28.28 3.97 7.17
CA GLU A 33 29.11 2.93 7.81
C GLU A 33 28.54 1.53 7.53
N THR A 34 28.47 1.16 6.23
CA THR A 34 27.75 -0.04 5.77
C THR A 34 28.17 -1.33 6.50
N ASN A 35 29.45 -1.49 6.79
CA ASN A 35 29.99 -2.66 7.51
C ASN A 35 29.44 -2.82 8.94
N LEU A 36 29.10 -1.70 9.59
CA LEU A 36 28.47 -1.69 10.91
C LEU A 36 26.95 -1.74 10.80
N LEU A 37 26.39 -1.06 9.80
CA LEU A 37 24.95 -0.92 9.59
C LEU A 37 24.28 -2.26 9.23
N LEU A 38 24.77 -2.98 8.23
CA LEU A 38 24.08 -4.18 7.72
C LEU A 38 23.92 -5.29 8.78
N PRO A 39 24.93 -5.60 9.63
CA PRO A 39 24.75 -6.52 10.75
C PRO A 39 23.68 -6.06 11.75
N ILE A 40 23.55 -4.75 11.99
CA ILE A 40 22.52 -4.19 12.87
C ILE A 40 21.14 -4.32 12.22
N VAL A 41 21.00 -3.97 10.94
CA VAL A 41 19.76 -4.14 10.15
C VAL A 41 19.29 -5.59 10.20
N HIS A 42 20.22 -6.54 10.01
CA HIS A 42 19.93 -7.97 10.11
C HIS A 42 19.37 -8.36 11.48
N LYS A 43 19.98 -7.87 12.57
CA LYS A 43 19.52 -8.14 13.95
C LYS A 43 18.18 -7.48 14.27
N ILE A 44 17.89 -6.30 13.70
CA ILE A 44 16.60 -5.61 13.87
C ILE A 44 15.46 -6.41 13.22
N TRP A 45 15.74 -7.03 12.07
CA TRP A 45 14.73 -7.58 11.17
C TRP A 45 13.73 -8.52 11.86
N THR A 46 14.19 -9.53 12.60
CA THR A 46 13.32 -10.54 13.21
C THR A 46 12.40 -9.94 14.28
N SER A 47 12.90 -9.01 15.11
CA SER A 47 12.09 -8.27 16.08
C SER A 47 11.09 -7.34 15.39
N LEU A 48 11.49 -6.72 14.28
CA LEU A 48 10.65 -5.84 13.49
C LEU A 48 9.46 -6.57 12.86
N MET A 49 9.67 -7.76 12.25
CA MET A 49 8.58 -8.54 11.64
C MET A 49 7.46 -8.85 12.64
N LYS A 50 7.82 -9.11 13.90
CA LYS A 50 6.85 -9.36 14.99
C LYS A 50 5.99 -8.12 15.31
N ARG A 51 6.48 -6.91 15.04
CA ARG A 51 5.73 -5.66 15.34
C ARG A 51 4.63 -5.35 14.34
N PHE A 52 4.65 -5.92 13.14
CA PHE A 52 3.53 -5.82 12.21
C PHE A 52 2.29 -6.63 12.65
N HIS A 53 2.44 -7.48 13.66
CA HIS A 53 1.36 -8.23 14.30
C HIS A 53 0.99 -7.68 15.68
N ASP A 54 1.43 -6.46 16.03
CA ASP A 54 1.17 -5.88 17.35
C ASP A 54 -0.30 -5.49 17.52
N ASN A 55 -0.84 -5.71 18.72
CA ASN A 55 -2.22 -5.35 19.05
C ASN A 55 -2.47 -3.84 19.05
N HIS A 56 -1.41 -3.03 19.21
CA HIS A 56 -1.51 -1.58 19.20
C HIS A 56 -1.16 -1.04 17.82
N ALA A 57 -2.12 -0.44 17.12
CA ALA A 57 -1.93 0.15 15.80
C ALA A 57 -0.75 1.14 15.73
N ILE A 58 -0.51 1.92 16.80
CA ILE A 58 0.64 2.86 16.87
C ILE A 58 1.98 2.11 16.82
N VAL A 59 2.06 0.90 17.38
CA VAL A 59 3.29 0.10 17.31
C VAL A 59 3.52 -0.39 15.88
N VAL A 60 2.46 -0.79 15.17
CA VAL A 60 2.54 -1.14 13.74
C VAL A 60 2.99 0.05 12.90
N GLU A 61 2.46 1.25 13.16
CA GLU A 61 2.90 2.50 12.52
C GLU A 61 4.40 2.74 12.75
N LYS A 62 4.90 2.54 13.97
CA LYS A 62 6.32 2.76 14.29
C LYS A 62 7.23 1.68 13.74
N ALA A 63 6.71 0.46 13.56
CA ALA A 63 7.40 -0.59 12.82
C ALA A 63 7.52 -0.22 11.35
N PHE A 64 6.46 0.31 10.74
CA PHE A 64 6.49 0.81 9.38
C PHE A 64 7.50 1.96 9.22
N ASP A 65 7.50 2.94 10.13
CA ASP A 65 8.49 4.04 10.13
C ASP A 65 9.94 3.52 10.14
N LEU A 66 10.22 2.52 10.98
CA LEU A 66 11.54 1.88 11.03
C LEU A 66 11.87 1.14 9.74
N LEU A 67 10.92 0.38 9.19
CA LEU A 67 11.09 -0.32 7.92
C LEU A 67 11.46 0.64 6.78
N THR A 68 10.75 1.78 6.64
CA THR A 68 11.04 2.79 5.61
C THR A 68 12.47 3.33 5.71
N VAL A 69 13.00 3.48 6.93
CA VAL A 69 14.40 3.85 7.13
C VAL A 69 15.34 2.72 6.75
N LEU A 70 15.06 1.49 7.20
CA LEU A 70 15.89 0.33 6.84
C LEU A 70 15.95 0.13 5.31
N SER A 71 14.84 0.31 4.58
CA SER A 71 14.82 0.22 3.12
C SER A 71 15.63 1.32 2.46
N LYS A 72 15.79 2.48 3.09
CA LYS A 72 16.58 3.59 2.57
C LYS A 72 18.07 3.29 2.74
N VAL A 73 18.47 2.93 3.96
CA VAL A 73 19.89 2.83 4.33
C VAL A 73 20.51 1.48 3.98
N ALA A 74 19.71 0.41 3.88
CA ALA A 74 20.20 -0.95 3.59
C ALA A 74 19.91 -1.42 2.15
N GLY A 75 19.09 -0.68 1.39
CA GLY A 75 18.81 -0.91 -0.03
C GLY A 75 18.54 -2.38 -0.38
N ASN A 76 19.39 -2.95 -1.23
CA ASN A 76 19.27 -4.32 -1.74
C ASN A 76 19.35 -5.41 -0.66
N PHE A 77 19.98 -5.12 0.49
CA PHE A 77 20.15 -6.09 1.58
C PHE A 77 18.82 -6.61 2.11
N ILE A 78 17.79 -5.76 2.15
CA ILE A 78 16.46 -6.16 2.63
C ILE A 78 15.45 -6.39 1.51
N ARG A 79 15.78 -6.04 0.25
CA ARG A 79 14.87 -6.15 -0.90
C ARG A 79 14.31 -7.56 -1.09
N GLN A 80 15.18 -8.57 -1.07
CA GLN A 80 14.75 -9.96 -1.27
C GLN A 80 13.86 -10.48 -0.14
N ARG A 81 14.04 -9.96 1.07
CA ARG A 81 13.26 -10.36 2.26
C ARG A 81 11.95 -9.59 2.35
N ALA A 82 11.89 -8.40 1.76
CA ALA A 82 10.73 -7.53 1.86
C ALA A 82 9.48 -8.13 1.21
N SER A 83 9.61 -8.68 0.00
CA SER A 83 8.46 -9.28 -0.70
C SER A 83 7.90 -10.49 0.05
N SER A 84 8.77 -11.33 0.63
CA SER A 84 8.37 -12.57 1.30
C SER A 84 8.00 -12.41 2.78
N GLU A 85 8.61 -11.48 3.51
CA GLU A 85 8.46 -11.38 4.97
C GLU A 85 7.69 -10.11 5.42
N ILE A 86 7.70 -9.02 4.64
CA ILE A 86 7.07 -7.73 5.01
C ILE A 86 5.71 -7.52 4.38
N ILE A 87 5.56 -7.84 3.10
CA ILE A 87 4.30 -7.62 2.39
C ILE A 87 3.15 -8.44 2.98
N PRO A 88 3.32 -9.75 3.28
CA PRO A 88 2.22 -10.53 3.85
C PRO A 88 1.61 -9.97 5.16
N PRO A 89 2.40 -9.61 6.21
CA PRO A 89 1.81 -9.07 7.43
C PRO A 89 1.22 -7.66 7.27
N LEU A 90 1.79 -6.81 6.40
CA LEU A 90 1.20 -5.51 6.08
C LEU A 90 -0.16 -5.65 5.39
N VAL A 91 -0.23 -6.52 4.38
CA VAL A 91 -1.46 -6.84 3.66
C VAL A 91 -2.49 -7.42 4.62
N LEU A 92 -2.09 -8.32 5.53
CA LEU A 92 -2.99 -8.87 6.55
C LEU A 92 -3.54 -7.79 7.50
N PHE A 93 -2.69 -6.89 7.98
CA PHE A 93 -3.10 -5.76 8.84
C PHE A 93 -4.13 -4.88 8.11
N LEU A 94 -3.83 -4.50 6.87
CA LEU A 94 -4.73 -3.68 6.05
C LEU A 94 -6.01 -4.42 5.67
N THR A 95 -5.97 -5.73 5.43
CA THR A 95 -7.17 -6.53 5.13
C THR A 95 -8.11 -6.56 6.32
N ARG A 96 -7.58 -6.81 7.54
CA ARG A 96 -8.37 -6.73 8.78
C ARG A 96 -8.91 -5.32 8.99
N GLY A 97 -8.09 -4.31 8.76
CA GLY A 97 -8.50 -2.91 8.80
C GLY A 97 -9.71 -2.65 7.90
N ALA A 98 -9.68 -3.12 6.65
CA ALA A 98 -10.73 -2.90 5.66
C ALA A 98 -12.06 -3.49 6.12
N THR A 99 -12.05 -4.69 6.71
CA THR A 99 -13.27 -5.32 7.23
C THR A 99 -13.90 -4.53 8.37
N VAL A 100 -13.06 -3.96 9.25
CA VAL A 100 -13.51 -3.13 10.38
C VAL A 100 -14.04 -1.79 9.85
N SER A 101 -13.30 -1.10 8.97
CA SER A 101 -13.69 0.23 8.51
C SER A 101 -14.92 0.22 7.60
N ALA A 102 -15.13 -0.84 6.81
CA ALA A 102 -16.31 -1.01 5.96
C ALA A 102 -17.64 -1.05 6.74
N SER A 103 -17.60 -1.60 7.96
CA SER A 103 -18.78 -1.75 8.81
C SER A 103 -18.84 -0.71 9.94
N ALA A 104 -17.87 0.20 10.00
CA ALA A 104 -17.76 1.15 11.09
C ALA A 104 -18.69 2.36 10.91
N SER A 105 -19.11 2.94 12.03
CA SER A 105 -19.87 4.19 12.02
C SER A 105 -18.97 5.39 11.68
N LYS A 106 -19.59 6.54 11.40
CA LYS A 106 -18.87 7.79 11.06
C LYS A 106 -17.87 8.26 12.13
N SER A 107 -18.01 7.82 13.39
CA SER A 107 -17.08 8.18 14.46
C SER A 107 -15.73 7.47 14.35
N TYR A 108 -15.63 6.40 13.54
CA TYR A 108 -14.39 5.66 13.31
C TYR A 108 -13.23 6.56 12.87
N LYS A 109 -13.53 7.64 12.12
CA LYS A 109 -12.53 8.61 11.63
C LYS A 109 -11.75 9.33 12.73
N TYR A 110 -12.24 9.31 13.98
CA TYR A 110 -11.58 9.91 15.13
C TYR A 110 -10.72 8.90 15.92
N LEU A 111 -10.75 7.62 15.55
CA LEU A 111 -9.97 6.58 16.22
C LEU A 111 -8.53 6.54 15.71
N THR A 112 -7.63 6.15 16.61
CA THR A 112 -6.22 5.90 16.28
C THR A 112 -6.06 4.83 15.19
N SER A 113 -6.92 3.82 15.17
CA SER A 113 -6.91 2.77 14.14
C SER A 113 -7.10 3.34 12.74
N TYR A 114 -8.09 4.24 12.56
CA TYR A 114 -8.32 4.94 11.29
C TYR A 114 -7.10 5.77 10.89
N ARG A 115 -6.53 6.55 11.81
CA ARG A 115 -5.35 7.38 11.53
C ARG A 115 -4.17 6.54 11.05
N VAL A 116 -3.88 5.42 11.73
CA VAL A 116 -2.79 4.51 11.36
C VAL A 116 -3.06 3.85 10.02
N GLN A 117 -4.27 3.31 9.83
CA GLN A 117 -4.69 2.66 8.59
C GLN A 117 -4.57 3.60 7.40
N LYS A 118 -5.08 4.84 7.52
CA LYS A 118 -4.95 5.88 6.50
C LYS A 118 -3.49 6.17 6.15
N ARG A 119 -2.63 6.28 7.17
CA ARG A 119 -1.19 6.53 6.98
C ARG A 119 -0.54 5.38 6.22
N LEU A 120 -0.75 4.14 6.65
CA LEU A 120 -0.19 2.97 5.97
C LEU A 120 -0.69 2.84 4.53
N LEU A 121 -1.98 3.11 4.27
CA LEU A 121 -2.53 3.14 2.92
C LEU A 121 -1.86 4.19 2.04
N LYS A 122 -1.52 5.36 2.57
CA LYS A 122 -0.86 6.42 1.81
C LYS A 122 0.61 6.10 1.51
N GLU A 123 1.29 5.41 2.44
CA GLU A 123 2.73 5.20 2.37
C GLU A 123 3.14 3.84 1.76
N ILE A 124 2.20 2.90 1.58
CA ILE A 124 2.52 1.59 1.00
C ILE A 124 2.96 1.67 -0.47
N GLY A 125 2.40 2.59 -1.26
CA GLY A 125 2.84 2.84 -2.64
C GLY A 125 4.30 3.31 -2.71
N PRO A 126 4.68 4.41 -2.02
CA PRO A 126 6.07 4.84 -1.90
C PRO A 126 7.02 3.73 -1.42
N LEU A 127 6.60 2.93 -0.44
CA LEU A 127 7.38 1.81 0.05
C LEU A 127 7.61 0.75 -1.05
N CYS A 128 6.61 0.47 -1.89
CA CYS A 128 6.76 -0.47 -3.02
C CYS A 128 7.82 0.01 -4.02
N ILE A 129 7.86 1.31 -4.34
CA ILE A 129 8.91 1.91 -5.18
C ILE A 129 10.27 1.76 -4.52
N GLN A 130 10.37 2.14 -3.25
CA GLN A 130 11.63 2.12 -2.51
C GLN A 130 12.22 0.70 -2.42
N MET A 131 11.37 -0.31 -2.26
CA MET A 131 11.77 -1.71 -2.23
C MET A 131 11.89 -2.32 -3.63
N GLY A 132 11.50 -1.63 -4.69
CA GLY A 132 11.53 -2.13 -6.07
C GLY A 132 10.67 -3.39 -6.26
N LEU A 133 9.47 -3.41 -5.70
CA LEU A 133 8.53 -4.52 -5.87
C LEU A 133 7.90 -4.51 -7.26
N LEU A 134 7.85 -5.66 -7.92
CA LEU A 134 7.28 -5.79 -9.27
C LEU A 134 6.38 -7.03 -9.37
N SER A 135 5.48 -6.99 -10.36
CA SER A 135 4.69 -8.12 -10.83
C SER A 135 3.98 -8.89 -9.70
N GLN A 136 4.33 -10.16 -9.47
CA GLN A 136 3.65 -11.01 -8.48
C GLN A 136 3.78 -10.47 -7.04
N SER A 137 4.83 -9.71 -6.73
CA SER A 137 4.99 -9.12 -5.40
C SER A 137 4.03 -7.96 -5.13
N LEU A 138 3.56 -7.28 -6.19
CA LEU A 138 2.59 -6.18 -6.10
C LEU A 138 1.14 -6.68 -5.99
N ARG A 139 0.84 -7.87 -6.51
CA ARG A 139 -0.51 -8.46 -6.50
C ARG A 139 -1.21 -8.41 -5.13
N PRO A 140 -0.63 -8.89 -4.02
CA PRO A 140 -1.30 -8.83 -2.72
C PRO A 140 -1.48 -7.39 -2.22
N VAL A 141 -0.59 -6.47 -2.58
CA VAL A 141 -0.69 -5.04 -2.23
C VAL A 141 -1.84 -4.37 -2.98
N ILE A 142 -1.93 -4.55 -4.30
CA ILE A 142 -3.00 -3.98 -5.11
C ILE A 142 -4.35 -4.57 -4.69
N ASN A 143 -4.42 -5.88 -4.44
CA ASN A 143 -5.66 -6.51 -3.98
C ASN A 143 -6.20 -5.87 -2.70
N VAL A 144 -5.35 -5.63 -1.69
CA VAL A 144 -5.82 -4.98 -0.46
C VAL A 144 -6.16 -3.52 -0.70
N LEU A 145 -5.42 -2.79 -1.54
CA LEU A 145 -5.75 -1.41 -1.90
C LEU A 145 -7.12 -1.31 -2.58
N VAL A 146 -7.47 -2.24 -3.48
CA VAL A 146 -8.77 -2.26 -4.16
C VAL A 146 -9.92 -2.50 -3.18
N MET A 147 -9.72 -3.27 -2.09
CA MET A 147 -10.74 -3.39 -1.03
C MET A 147 -11.09 -2.04 -0.40
N TYR A 148 -10.14 -1.10 -0.37
CA TYR A 148 -10.34 0.24 0.17
C TYR A 148 -11.04 1.19 -0.79
N LEU A 149 -11.24 0.82 -2.06
CA LEU A 149 -11.94 1.66 -3.03
C LEU A 149 -13.47 1.53 -2.93
N ASP A 150 -13.97 0.59 -2.13
CA ASP A 150 -15.39 0.29 -1.98
C ASP A 150 -16.18 1.40 -1.27
N ASN A 151 -17.46 1.54 -1.60
CA ASN A 151 -18.38 2.55 -1.04
C ASN A 151 -18.54 2.45 0.47
N SER A 152 -18.42 1.23 1.01
CA SER A 152 -18.50 0.98 2.45
C SER A 152 -17.34 1.61 3.21
N GLN A 153 -16.23 1.93 2.53
CA GLN A 153 -15.04 2.47 3.17
C GLN A 153 -15.16 3.97 3.42
N PRO A 154 -14.62 4.49 4.53
CA PRO A 154 -14.50 5.93 4.74
C PRO A 154 -13.73 6.61 3.60
N GLU A 155 -14.23 7.73 3.10
CA GLU A 155 -13.66 8.50 1.98
C GLU A 155 -12.15 8.77 2.14
N GLY A 156 -11.72 9.14 3.35
CA GLY A 156 -10.30 9.41 3.61
C GLY A 156 -9.38 8.18 3.47
N LEU A 157 -9.91 6.96 3.59
CA LEU A 157 -9.17 5.71 3.30
C LEU A 157 -9.18 5.39 1.81
N GLN A 158 -10.31 5.63 1.13
CA GLN A 158 -10.41 5.48 -0.33
C GLN A 158 -9.35 6.35 -1.04
N GLN A 159 -9.26 7.63 -0.66
CA GLN A 159 -8.29 8.57 -1.23
C GLN A 159 -6.83 8.19 -0.95
N ALA A 160 -6.55 7.69 0.25
CA ALA A 160 -5.21 7.20 0.59
C ALA A 160 -4.84 5.96 -0.24
N SER A 161 -5.80 5.07 -0.47
CA SER A 161 -5.63 3.89 -1.31
C SER A 161 -5.38 4.26 -2.78
N MET A 162 -6.22 5.15 -3.34
CA MET A 162 -6.04 5.68 -4.69
C MET A 162 -4.65 6.28 -4.89
N SER A 163 -4.19 7.11 -3.94
CA SER A 163 -2.85 7.73 -4.00
C SER A 163 -1.75 6.67 -4.10
N SER A 164 -1.84 5.57 -3.36
CA SER A 164 -0.86 4.49 -3.46
C SER A 164 -0.95 3.70 -4.77
N ILE A 165 -2.15 3.47 -5.29
CA ILE A 165 -2.32 2.80 -6.59
C ILE A 165 -1.71 3.64 -7.71
N GLU A 166 -1.92 4.96 -7.70
CA GLU A 166 -1.31 5.88 -8.67
C GLU A 166 0.23 5.79 -8.64
N ILE A 167 0.80 5.72 -7.44
CA ILE A 167 2.26 5.57 -7.27
C ILE A 167 2.74 4.20 -7.79
N ILE A 168 2.04 3.11 -7.43
CA ILE A 168 2.39 1.76 -7.89
C ILE A 168 2.26 1.63 -9.42
N TRP A 169 1.30 2.33 -10.04
CA TRP A 169 1.21 2.37 -11.49
C TRP A 169 2.48 2.87 -12.15
N THR A 170 3.12 3.92 -11.60
CA THR A 170 4.39 4.43 -12.16
C THR A 170 5.53 3.40 -12.12
N LEU A 171 5.41 2.38 -11.27
CA LEU A 171 6.39 1.32 -11.09
C LEU A 171 6.13 0.11 -12.01
N ASP A 172 4.87 -0.31 -12.14
CA ASP A 172 4.47 -1.46 -12.98
C ASP A 172 3.06 -1.23 -13.57
N PRO A 173 2.93 -0.42 -14.64
CA PRO A 173 1.64 -0.05 -15.23
C PRO A 173 0.83 -1.26 -15.67
N GLY A 174 1.47 -2.20 -16.37
CA GLY A 174 0.79 -3.36 -16.95
C GLY A 174 0.20 -4.29 -15.88
N SER A 175 0.97 -4.61 -14.84
CA SER A 175 0.45 -5.43 -13.73
C SER A 175 -0.63 -4.69 -12.96
N THR A 176 -0.46 -3.38 -12.73
CA THR A 176 -1.44 -2.57 -11.99
C THR A 176 -2.77 -2.51 -12.75
N TRP A 177 -2.73 -2.23 -14.05
CA TRP A 177 -3.90 -2.24 -14.92
C TRP A 177 -4.62 -3.59 -14.89
N ALA A 178 -3.90 -4.67 -15.15
CA ALA A 178 -4.49 -6.01 -15.22
C ALA A 178 -5.15 -6.40 -13.90
N LEU A 179 -4.53 -6.06 -12.77
CA LEU A 179 -5.09 -6.34 -11.45
C LEU A 179 -6.31 -5.48 -11.15
N LEU A 180 -6.35 -4.19 -11.52
CA LEU A 180 -7.53 -3.36 -11.36
C LEU A 180 -8.72 -3.89 -12.16
N ILE A 181 -8.52 -4.27 -13.42
CA ILE A 181 -9.55 -4.83 -14.29
C ILE A 181 -10.08 -6.16 -13.73
N ASN A 182 -9.21 -7.01 -13.18
CA ASN A 182 -9.63 -8.29 -12.58
C ASN A 182 -10.58 -8.15 -11.37
N HIS A 183 -10.71 -6.95 -10.79
CA HIS A 183 -11.65 -6.67 -9.69
C HIS A 183 -13.00 -6.10 -10.16
N LEU A 184 -13.20 -5.99 -11.47
CA LEU A 184 -14.42 -5.53 -12.13
C LEU A 184 -15.17 -6.73 -12.72
N SER A 185 -16.50 -6.67 -12.70
CA SER A 185 -17.33 -7.63 -13.45
C SER A 185 -17.32 -7.31 -14.95
N ASP A 186 -17.70 -8.26 -15.79
CA ASP A 186 -17.84 -8.01 -17.24
C ASP A 186 -18.79 -6.83 -17.52
N SER A 187 -19.88 -6.69 -16.75
CA SER A 187 -20.78 -5.54 -16.85
C SER A 187 -20.11 -4.22 -16.48
N ASP A 188 -19.23 -4.21 -15.48
CA ASP A 188 -18.50 -3.01 -15.07
C ASP A 188 -17.48 -2.59 -16.13
N ILE A 189 -16.78 -3.56 -16.72
CA ILE A 189 -15.84 -3.36 -17.81
C ILE A 189 -16.58 -2.78 -19.03
N GLN A 190 -17.71 -3.39 -19.41
CA GLN A 190 -18.56 -2.88 -20.49
C GLN A 190 -19.06 -1.47 -20.19
N CYS A 191 -19.45 -1.18 -18.94
CA CYS A 191 -19.88 0.16 -18.53
C CYS A 191 -18.76 1.20 -18.71
N ILE A 192 -17.55 0.88 -18.24
CA ILE A 192 -16.40 1.78 -18.34
C ILE A 192 -16.05 2.08 -19.81
N TYR A 193 -16.02 1.08 -20.68
CA TYR A 193 -15.67 1.28 -22.10
C TYR A 193 -16.81 1.89 -22.93
N SER A 194 -18.07 1.48 -22.69
CA SER A 194 -19.24 2.02 -23.40
C SER A 194 -19.50 3.49 -23.08
N GLN A 195 -19.24 3.91 -21.83
CA GLN A 195 -19.37 5.30 -21.41
C GLN A 195 -18.14 6.16 -21.75
N ARG A 196 -17.12 5.58 -22.42
CA ARG A 196 -15.80 6.21 -22.67
C ARG A 196 -15.17 6.76 -21.39
N LEU A 197 -15.45 6.11 -20.26
CA LEU A 197 -14.89 6.44 -18.97
C LEU A 197 -13.42 5.99 -18.85
N VAL A 198 -12.85 5.36 -19.86
CA VAL A 198 -11.42 5.10 -20.07
C VAL A 198 -11.15 5.22 -21.57
N LYS A 199 -10.07 5.92 -21.97
CA LYS A 199 -9.61 5.89 -23.36
C LYS A 199 -9.20 4.44 -23.69
N PRO A 200 -9.74 3.82 -24.75
CA PRO A 200 -9.26 2.50 -25.15
C PRO A 200 -7.78 2.61 -25.53
N PHE A 201 -6.95 1.64 -25.12
CA PHE A 201 -5.64 1.47 -25.73
C PHE A 201 -5.87 1.34 -27.24
N GLU A 202 -5.11 2.09 -28.07
CA GLU A 202 -5.32 2.15 -29.54
C GLU A 202 -5.38 0.77 -30.23
N ILE A 203 -4.91 -0.28 -29.56
CA ILE A 203 -4.82 -1.66 -30.05
C ILE A 203 -6.11 -2.48 -29.81
N ILE A 204 -7.00 -2.10 -28.89
CA ILE A 204 -8.20 -2.88 -28.56
C ILE A 204 -9.45 -2.26 -29.19
N GLN A 205 -9.77 -2.66 -30.42
CA GLN A 205 -11.10 -2.48 -30.99
C GLN A 205 -12.09 -3.43 -30.30
N VAL A 206 -12.71 -2.97 -29.21
CA VAL A 206 -13.83 -3.70 -28.59
C VAL A 206 -15.07 -3.50 -29.46
N TYR A 207 -15.67 -4.61 -29.91
CA TYR A 207 -16.93 -4.60 -30.66
C TYR A 207 -18.05 -4.03 -29.80
N TYR A 208 -18.70 -2.97 -30.30
CA TYR A 208 -19.73 -2.22 -29.61
C TYR A 208 -21.10 -2.92 -29.67
N HIS A 209 -21.77 -3.02 -28.52
CA HIS A 209 -23.23 -3.07 -28.45
C HIS A 209 -23.74 -1.89 -27.59
N PRO A 210 -24.62 -1.04 -28.12
CA PRO A 210 -25.13 0.12 -27.38
C PRO A 210 -26.09 -0.36 -26.30
N ILE A 211 -25.81 -0.03 -25.03
CA ILE A 211 -26.71 -0.27 -23.90
C ILE A 211 -26.95 1.04 -23.16
N GLU A 212 -28.17 1.18 -22.63
CA GLU A 212 -28.72 2.34 -21.95
C GLU A 212 -27.88 2.83 -20.75
N ARG A 213 -27.89 4.15 -20.54
CA ARG A 213 -27.15 4.85 -19.49
C ARG A 213 -27.56 4.37 -18.09
N HIS A 214 -26.74 3.54 -17.45
CA HIS A 214 -26.84 3.31 -16.00
C HIS A 214 -26.41 4.57 -15.24
N LYS A 215 -27.37 5.16 -14.50
CA LYS A 215 -27.26 6.50 -13.91
C LYS A 215 -26.56 6.57 -12.56
N ASP A 216 -26.26 5.42 -11.93
CA ASP A 216 -25.59 5.37 -10.62
C ASP A 216 -24.39 4.42 -10.67
N LEU A 217 -23.23 4.95 -11.09
CA LEU A 217 -21.97 4.22 -11.00
C LEU A 217 -21.58 4.10 -9.52
N ASN A 218 -21.45 2.88 -8.98
CA ASN A 218 -20.99 2.64 -7.62
C ASN A 218 -19.61 3.32 -7.39
N VAL A 219 -19.34 3.92 -6.21
CA VAL A 219 -18.10 4.69 -5.93
C VAL A 219 -16.84 3.86 -6.19
N LYS A 220 -16.85 2.54 -5.99
CA LYS A 220 -15.73 1.66 -6.38
C LYS A 220 -15.41 1.75 -7.88
N LEU A 221 -16.44 1.69 -8.71
CA LEU A 221 -16.32 1.80 -10.16
C LEU A 221 -15.90 3.20 -10.59
N GLN A 222 -16.42 4.24 -9.92
CA GLN A 222 -15.97 5.62 -10.12
C GLN A 222 -14.48 5.77 -9.80
N ASN A 223 -14.03 5.29 -8.63
CA ASN A 223 -12.64 5.34 -8.20
C ASN A 223 -11.73 4.59 -9.17
N ILE A 224 -12.10 3.39 -9.60
CA ILE A 224 -11.31 2.61 -10.58
C ILE A 224 -11.29 3.30 -11.95
N SER A 225 -12.42 3.86 -12.42
CA SER A 225 -12.44 4.63 -13.67
C SER A 225 -11.56 5.88 -13.60
N ILE A 226 -11.60 6.64 -12.50
CA ILE A 226 -10.74 7.80 -12.28
C ILE A 226 -9.27 7.40 -12.36
N LEU A 227 -8.90 6.31 -11.69
CA LEU A 227 -7.55 5.76 -11.76
C LEU A 227 -7.20 5.42 -13.21
N LEU A 228 -8.00 4.59 -13.89
CA LEU A 228 -7.70 4.17 -15.26
C LEU A 228 -7.57 5.34 -16.24
N ASN A 229 -8.37 6.40 -16.11
CA ASN A 229 -8.26 7.62 -16.92
C ASN A 229 -6.96 8.38 -16.67
N LYS A 230 -6.72 8.75 -15.41
CA LYS A 230 -5.55 9.53 -15.01
C LYS A 230 -4.26 8.82 -15.39
N LEU A 231 -4.28 7.50 -15.30
CA LEU A 231 -3.14 6.65 -15.60
C LEU A 231 -2.89 6.48 -17.11
N HIS A 232 -3.93 6.62 -17.95
CA HIS A 232 -3.81 6.68 -19.41
C HIS A 232 -3.19 8.02 -19.89
N GLU A 233 -3.55 9.13 -19.24
CA GLU A 233 -2.97 10.45 -19.54
C GLU A 233 -1.46 10.49 -19.24
N ILE A 234 -1.03 9.85 -18.15
CA ILE A 234 0.38 9.76 -17.78
C ILE A 234 1.18 8.93 -18.80
N SER A 235 0.62 7.86 -19.37
CA SER A 235 1.33 7.10 -20.42
C SER A 235 1.52 7.90 -21.70
N ASP A 236 0.52 8.71 -22.10
CA ASP A 236 0.58 9.54 -23.31
C ASP A 236 1.70 10.61 -23.23
N GLU A 237 1.98 11.13 -22.03
CA GLU A 237 3.06 12.11 -21.78
C GLU A 237 4.46 11.50 -21.82
N ILE A 238 4.63 10.25 -21.38
CA ILE A 238 5.95 9.57 -21.35
C ILE A 238 6.38 9.12 -22.76
N THR A 239 5.42 8.89 -23.66
CA THR A 239 5.67 8.48 -25.06
C THR A 239 5.89 9.62 -26.05
N LYS A 240 5.82 10.89 -25.61
CA LYS A 240 6.13 12.08 -26.41
C LYS A 240 7.51 12.63 -26.10
#